data_AF-A0A540VZP8-F1
#
_entry.id   AF-A0A540VZP8-F1
#
_cell.length_a   1.000
_cell.length_b   1.000
_cell.length_c   1.000
_cell.angle_alpha   90.00
_cell.angle_beta   90.00
_cell.angle_gamma   90.00
#
_symmetry.space_group_name_H-M   'P 1'
#
loop_
_entity.id
_entity.type
_entity.pdbx_description
1 polymer ?
#
loop_
_entity_poly.entity_id
_entity_poly.type
_entity_poly.pdbx_seq_one_letter_code
_entity_poly.pdbx_strand_id
1 'polypeptide(L)'
;MTGGAGQTADSLFDLGASERAAGNVDAARAAFARAAATGHPDIAPKALANLAVLEASAGRTAEARSAFERAIATGHPDHAPQSQFNFAIFLQRQGDLTRARELYQQAVASGHPEHARKAMFNLANLAAEQGRLDEACGLFLRAMAPPFVGDTAWRAHRRLVEVDPGRLPDAREVYLRAIANEADDERTANQARELLLDLDPQHAVPPRTISLGHRQFDLAEIEFAEWATGRPGYGSGYLDVYTRDGQQHTLFIDLGDRYDSQGFEWLRRHLGPDQL
;
A
#
# COMPACT_ATOMS: atom_id res chain seq x y z
N MET A 1 -19.04 -25.66 -41.49
CA MET A 1 -19.36 -25.10 -40.17
C MET A 1 -18.04 -24.86 -39.44
N THR A 2 -17.48 -23.66 -39.58
CA THR A 2 -16.19 -23.26 -39.00
C THR A 2 -16.43 -22.74 -37.58
N GLY A 3 -15.93 -23.47 -36.58
CA GLY A 3 -16.05 -23.10 -35.16
C GLY A 3 -15.38 -21.75 -34.88
N GLY A 4 -16.18 -20.77 -34.46
CA GLY A 4 -15.66 -19.51 -33.94
C GLY A 4 -14.89 -19.79 -32.65
N ALA A 5 -13.62 -19.45 -32.62
CA ALA A 5 -12.79 -19.51 -31.41
C ALA A 5 -13.47 -18.67 -30.32
N GLY A 6 -14.11 -19.35 -29.37
CA GLY A 6 -14.80 -18.70 -28.25
C GLY A 6 -13.80 -17.91 -27.42
N GLN A 7 -14.06 -16.62 -27.24
CA GLN A 7 -13.28 -15.80 -26.32
C GLN A 7 -13.33 -16.43 -24.92
N THR A 8 -12.18 -16.80 -24.38
CA THR A 8 -12.05 -17.36 -23.02
C THR A 8 -12.31 -16.28 -21.98
N ALA A 9 -12.62 -16.69 -20.73
CA ALA A 9 -12.80 -15.75 -19.63
C ALA A 9 -11.61 -14.80 -19.47
N ASP A 10 -10.39 -15.33 -19.57
CA ASP A 10 -9.14 -14.53 -19.53
C ASP A 10 -9.07 -13.51 -20.67
N SER A 11 -9.31 -13.93 -21.92
CA SER A 11 -9.25 -13.02 -23.06
C SER A 11 -10.28 -11.87 -22.96
N LEU A 12 -11.45 -12.14 -22.38
CA LEU A 12 -12.47 -11.13 -22.11
C LEU A 12 -12.05 -10.19 -20.99
N PHE A 13 -11.41 -10.71 -19.94
CA PHE A 13 -10.88 -9.91 -18.86
C PHE A 13 -9.75 -8.99 -19.34
N ASP A 14 -8.80 -9.53 -20.10
CA ASP A 14 -7.66 -8.79 -20.64
C ASP A 14 -8.11 -7.71 -21.62
N LEU A 15 -9.11 -8.01 -22.47
CA LEU A 15 -9.77 -7.00 -23.29
C LEU A 15 -10.35 -5.89 -22.43
N GLY A 16 -11.08 -6.22 -21.37
CA GLY A 16 -11.64 -5.23 -20.45
C GLY A 16 -10.59 -4.34 -19.80
N ALA A 17 -9.45 -4.93 -19.39
CA ALA A 17 -8.33 -4.19 -18.81
C ALA A 17 -7.68 -3.25 -19.84
N SER A 18 -7.45 -3.72 -21.07
CA SER A 18 -6.89 -2.93 -22.17
C SER A 18 -7.79 -1.75 -22.54
N GLU A 19 -9.09 -2.00 -22.73
CA GLU A 19 -10.06 -0.95 -23.06
C GLU A 19 -10.19 0.09 -21.94
N ARG A 20 -10.09 -0.35 -20.68
CA ARG A 20 -10.07 0.59 -19.53
C ARG A 20 -8.84 1.48 -19.59
N ALA A 21 -7.67 0.92 -19.89
CA ALA A 21 -6.43 1.68 -20.02
C ALA A 21 -6.48 2.66 -21.20
N ALA A 22 -7.19 2.30 -22.28
CA ALA A 22 -7.44 3.18 -23.43
C ALA A 22 -8.52 4.26 -23.18
N GLY A 23 -9.20 4.24 -22.02
CA GLY A 23 -10.28 5.18 -21.70
C GLY A 23 -11.63 4.83 -22.32
N ASN A 24 -11.74 3.68 -23.00
CA ASN A 24 -12.96 3.21 -23.65
C ASN A 24 -13.89 2.54 -22.63
N VAL A 25 -14.52 3.35 -21.76
CA VAL A 25 -15.32 2.89 -20.62
C VAL A 25 -16.41 1.89 -21.01
N ASP A 26 -17.13 2.12 -22.11
CA ASP A 26 -18.21 1.23 -22.54
C ASP A 26 -17.71 -0.13 -23.06
N ALA A 27 -16.61 -0.14 -23.80
CA ALA A 27 -15.98 -1.36 -24.28
C ALA A 27 -15.42 -2.19 -23.11
N ALA A 28 -14.73 -1.52 -22.16
CA ALA A 28 -14.24 -2.14 -20.94
C ALA A 28 -15.37 -2.78 -20.12
N ARG A 29 -16.47 -2.04 -19.94
CA ARG A 29 -17.67 -2.52 -19.26
C ARG A 29 -18.23 -3.77 -19.92
N ALA A 30 -18.42 -3.75 -21.23
CA ALA A 30 -18.95 -4.89 -21.97
C ALA A 30 -18.05 -6.13 -21.85
N ALA A 31 -16.74 -5.94 -21.95
CA ALA A 31 -15.76 -7.01 -21.82
C ALA A 31 -15.75 -7.62 -20.40
N PHE A 32 -15.71 -6.80 -19.34
CA PHE A 32 -15.79 -7.30 -17.97
C PHE A 32 -17.13 -7.98 -17.66
N ALA A 33 -18.25 -7.44 -18.15
CA ALA A 33 -19.56 -8.07 -17.97
C ALA A 33 -19.61 -9.47 -18.63
N ARG A 34 -19.03 -9.61 -19.82
CA ARG A 34 -18.91 -10.90 -20.53
C ARG A 34 -17.97 -11.86 -19.79
N ALA A 35 -16.82 -11.39 -19.31
CA ALA A 35 -15.90 -12.18 -18.50
C ALA A 35 -16.59 -12.71 -17.22
N ALA A 36 -17.32 -11.84 -16.51
CA ALA A 36 -18.11 -12.22 -15.34
C ALA A 36 -19.21 -13.24 -15.67
N ALA A 37 -19.88 -13.10 -16.82
CA ALA A 37 -20.94 -14.01 -17.25
C ALA A 37 -20.45 -15.42 -17.59
N THR A 38 -19.15 -15.63 -17.82
CA THR A 38 -18.59 -16.97 -18.01
C THR A 38 -18.71 -17.85 -16.78
N GLY A 39 -18.85 -17.26 -15.58
CA GLY A 39 -18.89 -17.99 -14.31
C GLY A 39 -17.56 -18.65 -13.94
N HIS A 40 -16.46 -18.33 -14.63
CA HIS A 40 -15.15 -18.88 -14.32
C HIS A 40 -14.77 -18.54 -12.86
N PRO A 41 -14.35 -19.53 -12.04
CA PRO A 41 -14.19 -19.36 -10.59
C PRO A 41 -13.23 -18.24 -10.22
N ASP A 42 -12.11 -18.09 -10.94
CA ASP A 42 -11.11 -17.06 -10.61
C ASP A 42 -11.32 -15.73 -11.37
N ILE A 43 -11.81 -15.80 -12.61
CA ILE A 43 -11.95 -14.62 -13.48
C ILE A 43 -13.25 -13.87 -13.24
N ALA A 44 -14.36 -14.56 -12.97
CA ALA A 44 -15.64 -13.89 -12.77
C ALA A 44 -15.65 -12.96 -11.54
N PRO A 45 -15.11 -13.34 -10.36
CA PRO A 45 -15.00 -12.43 -9.22
C PRO A 45 -14.14 -11.20 -9.53
N LYS A 46 -12.99 -11.42 -10.18
CA LYS A 46 -12.07 -10.35 -10.61
C LYS A 46 -12.74 -9.38 -11.58
N ALA A 47 -13.47 -9.91 -12.56
CA ALA A 47 -14.20 -9.12 -13.55
C ALA A 47 -15.34 -8.32 -12.90
N LEU A 48 -16.09 -8.92 -11.97
CA LEU A 48 -17.14 -8.22 -11.21
C LEU A 48 -16.57 -7.08 -10.35
N ALA A 49 -15.44 -7.30 -9.68
CA ALA A 49 -14.77 -6.27 -8.89
C ALA A 49 -14.33 -5.08 -9.76
N ASN A 50 -13.77 -5.35 -10.95
CA ASN A 50 -13.36 -4.29 -11.89
C ASN A 50 -14.56 -3.58 -12.51
N LEU A 51 -15.60 -4.32 -12.87
CA LEU A 51 -16.85 -3.76 -13.35
C LEU A 51 -17.45 -2.82 -12.31
N ALA A 52 -17.53 -3.23 -11.04
CA ALA A 52 -18.10 -2.41 -9.97
C ALA A 52 -17.37 -1.07 -9.79
N VAL A 53 -16.04 -1.08 -9.83
CA VAL A 53 -15.22 0.14 -9.76
C VAL A 53 -15.43 1.04 -10.99
N LEU A 54 -15.56 0.45 -12.18
CA LEU A 54 -15.84 1.18 -13.41
C LEU A 54 -17.22 1.85 -13.38
N GLU A 55 -18.25 1.12 -12.95
CA GLU A 55 -19.61 1.63 -12.76
C GLU A 55 -19.65 2.77 -11.74
N ALA A 56 -18.96 2.59 -10.60
CA ALA A 56 -18.85 3.62 -9.56
C ALA A 56 -18.20 4.90 -10.08
N SER A 57 -17.12 4.77 -10.86
CA SER A 57 -16.40 5.91 -11.45
C SER A 57 -17.23 6.64 -12.51
N ALA A 58 -18.15 5.92 -13.16
CA ALA A 58 -19.09 6.49 -14.13
C ALA A 58 -20.40 7.01 -13.50
N GLY A 59 -20.51 7.02 -12.16
CA GLY A 59 -21.71 7.49 -11.45
C GLY A 59 -22.91 6.54 -11.50
N ARG A 60 -22.76 5.35 -12.08
CA ARG A 60 -23.82 4.34 -12.23
C ARG A 60 -23.98 3.55 -10.93
N THR A 61 -24.66 4.19 -9.98
CA THR A 61 -24.70 3.79 -8.57
C THR A 61 -25.38 2.43 -8.36
N ALA A 62 -26.46 2.13 -9.06
CA ALA A 62 -27.19 0.87 -8.91
C ALA A 62 -26.38 -0.31 -9.46
N GLU A 63 -25.76 -0.11 -10.62
CA GLU A 63 -24.92 -1.08 -11.30
C GLU A 63 -23.64 -1.36 -10.50
N ALA A 64 -23.02 -0.33 -9.93
CA ALA A 64 -21.87 -0.47 -9.04
C ALA A 64 -22.21 -1.33 -7.81
N ARG A 65 -23.32 -1.03 -7.13
CA ARG A 65 -23.81 -1.80 -5.97
C ARG A 65 -24.01 -3.26 -6.34
N SER A 66 -24.76 -3.52 -7.42
CA SER A 66 -25.04 -4.86 -7.90
C SER A 66 -23.76 -5.64 -8.22
N ALA A 67 -22.80 -5.02 -8.90
CA ALA A 67 -21.53 -5.66 -9.24
C ALA A 67 -20.67 -5.95 -8.00
N PHE A 68 -20.61 -5.03 -7.03
CA PHE A 68 -19.92 -5.27 -5.76
C PHE A 68 -20.55 -6.43 -4.98
N GLU A 69 -21.86 -6.42 -4.80
CA GLU A 69 -22.59 -7.48 -4.09
C GLU A 69 -22.37 -8.84 -4.73
N ARG A 70 -22.43 -8.91 -6.07
CA ARG A 70 -22.15 -10.14 -6.82
C ARG A 70 -20.71 -10.60 -6.64
N ALA A 71 -19.72 -9.70 -6.68
CA ALA A 71 -18.32 -10.05 -6.45
C ALA A 71 -18.12 -10.62 -5.03
N ILE A 72 -18.73 -10.00 -4.02
CA ILE A 72 -18.67 -10.45 -2.62
C ILE A 72 -19.34 -11.83 -2.46
N ALA A 73 -20.49 -12.02 -3.09
CA ALA A 73 -21.24 -13.28 -3.03
C ALA A 73 -20.50 -14.48 -3.64
N THR A 74 -19.48 -14.24 -4.48
CA THR A 74 -18.64 -15.34 -4.99
C THR A 74 -17.82 -16.02 -3.89
N GLY A 75 -17.56 -15.33 -2.77
CA GLY A 75 -16.72 -15.84 -1.69
C GLY A 75 -15.25 -16.06 -2.08
N HIS A 76 -14.80 -15.56 -3.24
CA HIS A 76 -13.43 -15.74 -3.70
C HIS A 76 -12.45 -15.11 -2.69
N PRO A 77 -11.40 -15.84 -2.26
CA PRO A 77 -10.53 -15.43 -1.16
C PRO A 77 -9.85 -14.07 -1.38
N ASP A 78 -9.44 -13.76 -2.61
CA ASP A 78 -8.78 -12.48 -2.90
C ASP A 78 -9.78 -11.37 -3.29
N HIS A 79 -10.75 -11.68 -4.16
CA HIS A 79 -11.63 -10.66 -4.74
C HIS A 79 -12.85 -10.30 -3.89
N ALA A 80 -13.35 -11.18 -3.02
CA ALA A 80 -14.45 -10.83 -2.13
C ALA A 80 -14.02 -9.79 -1.07
N PRO A 81 -12.87 -9.94 -0.37
CA PRO A 81 -12.37 -8.90 0.55
C PRO A 81 -12.02 -7.58 -0.14
N GLN A 82 -11.45 -7.65 -1.35
CA GLN A 82 -11.20 -6.48 -2.19
C GLN A 82 -12.50 -5.72 -2.48
N SER A 83 -13.55 -6.43 -2.90
CA SER A 83 -14.85 -5.82 -3.20
C SER A 83 -15.55 -5.31 -1.95
N GLN A 84 -15.45 -5.98 -0.79
CA GLN A 84 -15.95 -5.46 0.48
C GLN A 84 -15.30 -4.11 0.82
N PHE A 85 -13.97 -4.04 0.73
CA PHE A 85 -13.21 -2.82 0.99
C PHE A 85 -13.57 -1.68 0.03
N ASN A 86 -13.60 -1.95 -1.28
CA ASN A 86 -13.93 -0.93 -2.29
C ASN A 86 -15.40 -0.49 -2.21
N PHE A 87 -16.32 -1.41 -1.92
CA PHE A 87 -17.72 -1.08 -1.75
C PHE A 87 -17.95 -0.22 -0.50
N ALA A 88 -17.23 -0.50 0.59
CA ALA A 88 -17.25 0.34 1.77
C ALA A 88 -16.79 1.78 1.48
N ILE A 89 -15.69 1.96 0.73
CA ILE A 89 -15.26 3.30 0.28
C ILE A 89 -16.35 3.98 -0.54
N PHE A 90 -16.96 3.25 -1.48
CA PHE A 90 -18.02 3.77 -2.33
C PHE A 90 -19.22 4.25 -1.50
N LEU A 91 -19.68 3.45 -0.53
CA LEU A 91 -20.80 3.82 0.34
C LEU A 91 -20.46 4.95 1.30
N GLN A 92 -19.23 4.99 1.83
CA GLN A 92 -18.76 6.10 2.66
C GLN A 92 -18.83 7.42 1.90
N ARG A 93 -18.40 7.47 0.63
CA ARG A 93 -18.50 8.66 -0.22
C ARG A 93 -19.94 9.09 -0.48
N GLN A 94 -20.88 8.15 -0.47
CA GLN A 94 -22.32 8.41 -0.61
C GLN A 94 -23.01 8.75 0.73
N GLY A 95 -22.26 8.76 1.85
CA GLY A 95 -22.79 9.06 3.18
C GLY A 95 -23.43 7.87 3.91
N ASP A 96 -23.45 6.67 3.33
CA ASP A 96 -23.94 5.46 4.00
C ASP A 96 -22.83 4.85 4.88
N LEU A 97 -22.54 5.55 5.99
CA LEU A 97 -21.47 5.19 6.92
C LEU A 97 -21.74 3.89 7.68
N THR A 98 -23.01 3.57 7.93
CA THR A 98 -23.41 2.34 8.63
C THR A 98 -23.03 1.12 7.81
N ARG A 99 -23.47 1.07 6.54
CA ARG A 99 -23.15 -0.07 5.68
C ARG A 99 -21.68 -0.11 5.29
N ALA A 100 -21.04 1.05 5.11
CA ALA A 100 -19.59 1.11 4.89
C ALA A 100 -18.81 0.49 6.05
N ARG A 101 -19.18 0.80 7.30
CA ARG A 101 -18.56 0.23 8.50
C ARG A 101 -18.70 -1.29 8.56
N GLU A 102 -19.88 -1.82 8.28
CA GLU A 102 -20.11 -3.28 8.23
C GLU A 102 -19.22 -3.96 7.18
N LEU A 103 -19.13 -3.40 5.98
CA LEU A 103 -18.30 -3.95 4.91
C LEU A 103 -16.81 -3.89 5.23
N TYR A 104 -16.33 -2.81 5.85
CA TYR A 104 -14.95 -2.80 6.35
C TYR A 104 -14.73 -3.87 7.42
N GLN A 105 -15.66 -4.05 8.37
CA GLN A 105 -15.55 -5.10 9.37
C GLN A 105 -15.50 -6.50 8.75
N GLN A 106 -16.28 -6.75 7.69
CA GLN A 106 -16.22 -8.00 6.93
C GLN A 106 -14.86 -8.17 6.23
N ALA A 107 -14.33 -7.12 5.59
CA ALA A 107 -13.00 -7.15 4.98
C ALA A 107 -11.91 -7.42 6.03
N VAL A 108 -12.03 -6.86 7.24
CA VAL A 108 -11.15 -7.16 8.38
C VAL A 108 -11.26 -8.63 8.81
N ALA A 109 -12.49 -9.14 8.96
CA ALA A 109 -12.77 -10.50 9.39
C ALA A 109 -12.29 -11.56 8.38
N SER A 110 -12.17 -11.20 7.10
CA SER A 110 -11.62 -12.10 6.07
C SER A 110 -10.18 -12.52 6.32
N GLY A 111 -9.41 -11.73 7.09
CA GLY A 111 -7.99 -11.97 7.31
C GLY A 111 -7.11 -11.74 6.07
N HIS A 112 -7.67 -11.22 4.97
CA HIS A 112 -6.91 -10.99 3.74
C HIS A 112 -5.73 -10.02 3.99
N PRO A 113 -4.47 -10.37 3.66
CA PRO A 113 -3.28 -9.63 4.09
C PRO A 113 -3.29 -8.13 3.76
N GLU A 114 -3.75 -7.76 2.56
CA GLU A 114 -3.80 -6.36 2.14
C GLU A 114 -5.12 -5.66 2.56
N HIS A 115 -6.26 -6.18 2.11
CA HIS A 115 -7.56 -5.55 2.29
C HIS A 115 -8.03 -5.49 3.75
N ALA A 116 -7.67 -6.45 4.60
CA ALA A 116 -7.98 -6.35 6.03
C ALA A 116 -7.28 -5.14 6.67
N ARG A 117 -5.99 -4.90 6.38
CA ARG A 117 -5.26 -3.75 6.93
C ARG A 117 -5.80 -2.42 6.41
N LYS A 118 -6.04 -2.32 5.10
CA LYS A 118 -6.65 -1.12 4.50
C LYS A 118 -8.03 -0.83 5.10
N ALA A 119 -8.83 -1.88 5.36
CA ALA A 119 -10.12 -1.75 6.02
C ALA A 119 -10.00 -1.31 7.49
N MET A 120 -9.02 -1.83 8.26
CA MET A 120 -8.73 -1.36 9.62
C MET A 120 -8.36 0.13 9.62
N PHE A 121 -7.50 0.56 8.70
CA PHE A 121 -7.12 1.97 8.55
C PHE A 121 -8.33 2.88 8.27
N ASN A 122 -9.24 2.47 7.36
CA ASN A 122 -10.43 3.27 7.09
C ASN A 122 -11.46 3.24 8.23
N LEU A 123 -11.62 2.11 8.92
CA LEU A 123 -12.41 2.04 10.16
C LEU A 123 -11.87 2.96 11.25
N ALA A 124 -10.54 3.05 11.37
CA ALA A 124 -9.89 3.94 12.30
C ALA A 124 -10.18 5.42 11.97
N ASN A 125 -10.08 5.80 10.70
CA ASN A 125 -10.44 7.16 10.26
C ASN A 125 -11.92 7.47 10.55
N LEU A 126 -12.84 6.55 10.24
CA LEU A 126 -14.26 6.71 10.57
C LEU A 126 -14.51 6.84 12.08
N ALA A 127 -13.78 6.09 12.91
CA ALA A 127 -13.86 6.21 14.36
C ALA A 127 -13.33 7.57 14.85
N ALA A 128 -12.21 8.03 14.30
CA ALA A 128 -11.62 9.33 14.62
C ALA A 128 -12.55 10.50 14.24
N GLU A 129 -13.15 10.47 13.05
CA GLU A 129 -14.13 11.46 12.58
C GLU A 129 -15.37 11.53 13.49
N GLN A 130 -15.71 10.43 14.16
CA GLN A 130 -16.81 10.34 15.12
C GLN A 130 -16.38 10.62 16.58
N GLY A 131 -15.14 11.04 16.81
CA GLY A 131 -14.61 11.32 18.14
C GLY A 131 -14.32 10.08 19.00
N ARG A 132 -14.38 8.86 18.42
CA ARG A 132 -14.06 7.61 19.10
C ARG A 132 -12.55 7.33 19.01
N LEU A 133 -11.76 8.18 19.68
CA LEU A 133 -10.32 8.22 19.50
C LEU A 133 -9.60 6.95 19.97
N ASP A 134 -9.97 6.38 21.12
CA ASP A 134 -9.35 5.14 21.61
C ASP A 134 -9.53 3.96 20.64
N GLU A 135 -10.73 3.85 20.04
CA GLU A 135 -11.00 2.84 19.02
C GLU A 135 -10.17 3.11 17.76
N ALA A 136 -10.08 4.37 17.33
CA ALA A 136 -9.28 4.76 16.19
C ALA A 136 -7.80 4.41 16.39
N CYS A 137 -7.22 4.76 17.54
CA CYS A 137 -5.84 4.46 17.88
C CYS A 137 -5.58 2.94 17.89
N GLY A 138 -6.46 2.16 18.51
CA GLY A 138 -6.35 0.70 18.50
C GLY A 138 -6.41 0.08 17.10
N LEU A 139 -7.25 0.63 16.22
CA LEU A 139 -7.33 0.19 14.83
C LEU A 139 -6.12 0.63 14.00
N PHE A 140 -5.58 1.85 14.20
CA PHE A 140 -4.34 2.28 13.53
C PHE A 140 -3.16 1.40 13.92
N LEU A 141 -2.99 1.08 15.21
CA LEU A 141 -1.93 0.18 15.69
C LEU A 141 -2.02 -1.21 15.06
N ARG A 142 -3.24 -1.74 14.89
CA ARG A 142 -3.45 -3.03 14.19
C ARG A 142 -3.21 -2.93 12.69
N ALA A 143 -3.60 -1.82 12.06
CA ALA A 143 -3.39 -1.60 10.63
C ALA A 143 -1.91 -1.45 10.27
N MET A 144 -1.08 -0.95 11.19
CA MET A 144 0.37 -0.84 11.01
C MET A 144 1.16 -2.06 11.44
N ALA A 145 0.51 -3.11 11.97
CA ALA A 145 1.20 -4.32 12.37
C ALA A 145 1.71 -5.13 11.15
N PRO A 146 2.87 -5.82 11.28
CA PRO A 146 3.47 -6.61 10.21
C PRO A 146 2.58 -7.81 9.79
N PRO A 147 2.84 -8.42 8.61
CA PRO A 147 3.70 -7.94 7.52
C PRO A 147 3.26 -6.59 6.95
N PHE A 148 4.23 -5.72 6.61
CA PHE A 148 3.94 -4.39 6.06
C PHE A 148 3.61 -4.50 4.57
N VAL A 149 2.36 -4.24 4.21
CA VAL A 149 1.87 -4.31 2.82
C VAL A 149 1.52 -2.93 2.30
N GLY A 150 2.21 -2.50 1.25
CA GLY A 150 2.07 -1.18 0.66
C GLY A 150 2.37 -0.06 1.65
N ASP A 151 1.65 1.05 1.54
CA ASP A 151 1.83 2.26 2.36
C ASP A 151 0.98 2.28 3.64
N THR A 152 0.18 1.24 3.90
CA THR A 152 -0.86 1.25 4.95
C THR A 152 -0.29 1.52 6.34
N ALA A 153 0.84 0.89 6.68
CA ALA A 153 1.45 1.04 8.00
C ALA A 153 1.93 2.48 8.25
N TRP A 154 2.53 3.10 7.24
CA TRP A 154 2.95 4.50 7.31
C TRP A 154 1.75 5.45 7.42
N ARG A 155 0.70 5.25 6.62
CA ARG A 155 -0.52 6.08 6.69
C ARG A 155 -1.21 5.96 8.04
N ALA A 156 -1.31 4.73 8.57
CA ALA A 156 -1.89 4.45 9.87
C ALA A 156 -1.08 5.09 11.00
N HIS A 157 0.25 4.99 10.93
CA HIS A 157 1.14 5.67 11.85
C HIS A 157 0.91 7.17 11.82
N ARG A 158 0.99 7.81 10.65
CA ARG A 158 0.79 9.27 10.56
C ARG A 158 -0.54 9.72 11.16
N ARG A 159 -1.62 9.01 10.85
CA ARG A 159 -2.93 9.31 11.43
C ARG A 159 -2.97 9.08 12.94
N LEU A 160 -2.30 8.05 13.46
CA LEU A 160 -2.18 7.83 14.90
C LEU A 160 -1.52 9.03 15.59
N VAL A 161 -0.41 9.54 15.04
CA VAL A 161 0.29 10.72 15.61
C VAL A 161 -0.57 11.97 15.55
N GLU A 162 -1.29 12.17 14.44
CA GLU A 162 -2.21 13.31 14.29
C GLU A 162 -3.39 13.24 15.27
N VAL A 163 -3.89 12.03 15.56
CA VAL A 163 -5.04 11.82 16.46
C VAL A 163 -4.64 11.84 17.93
N ASP A 164 -3.55 11.17 18.29
CA ASP A 164 -3.06 11.06 19.66
C ASP A 164 -1.53 10.85 19.69
N PRO A 165 -0.73 11.93 19.79
CA PRO A 165 0.71 11.83 19.95
C PRO A 165 1.14 11.05 21.20
N GLY A 166 0.27 10.92 22.21
CA GLY A 166 0.55 10.13 23.41
C GLY A 166 0.72 8.63 23.14
N ARG A 167 0.23 8.15 21.99
CA ARG A 167 0.33 6.75 21.53
C ARG A 167 1.58 6.44 20.72
N LEU A 168 2.49 7.41 20.56
CA LEU A 168 3.80 7.19 19.92
C LEU A 168 4.56 5.96 20.49
N PRO A 169 4.61 5.74 21.82
CA PRO A 169 5.27 4.56 22.38
C PRO A 169 4.64 3.24 21.94
N ASP A 170 3.31 3.19 21.75
CA ASP A 170 2.60 1.99 21.30
C ASP A 170 2.97 1.66 19.84
N ALA A 171 3.06 2.67 18.97
CA ALA A 171 3.50 2.49 17.58
C ALA A 171 4.96 2.04 17.51
N ARG A 172 5.82 2.61 18.37
CA ARG A 172 7.24 2.22 18.46
C ARG A 172 7.37 0.74 18.81
N GLU A 173 6.59 0.27 19.77
CA GLU A 173 6.60 -1.14 20.18
C GLU A 173 6.22 -2.08 19.04
N VAL A 174 5.29 -1.70 18.15
CA VAL A 174 4.94 -2.49 16.96
C VAL A 174 6.17 -2.72 16.08
N TYR A 175 6.96 -1.68 15.81
CA TYR A 175 8.16 -1.78 14.97
C TYR A 175 9.30 -2.49 15.69
N LEU A 176 9.55 -2.19 16.96
CA LEU A 176 10.61 -2.85 17.74
C LEU A 176 10.39 -4.36 17.83
N ARG A 177 9.14 -4.83 17.98
CA ARG A 177 8.83 -6.27 17.94
C ARG A 177 9.14 -6.90 16.59
N ALA A 178 8.82 -6.22 15.50
CA ALA A 178 9.14 -6.69 14.16
C ALA A 178 10.65 -6.79 13.95
N ILE A 179 11.42 -5.82 14.45
CA ILE A 179 12.89 -5.82 14.42
C ILE A 179 13.46 -6.95 15.28
N ALA A 180 12.89 -7.20 16.46
CA ALA A 180 13.34 -8.28 17.33
C ALA A 180 13.19 -9.68 16.72
N ASN A 181 12.27 -9.84 15.76
CA ASN A 181 12.04 -11.09 15.02
C ASN A 181 12.79 -11.15 13.67
N GLU A 182 13.85 -10.35 13.49
CA GLU A 182 14.62 -10.28 12.24
C GLU A 182 15.14 -11.64 11.75
N ALA A 183 15.49 -12.55 12.66
CA ALA A 183 15.97 -13.88 12.29
C ALA A 183 14.94 -14.70 11.49
N ASP A 184 13.64 -14.42 11.69
CA ASP A 184 12.54 -15.09 10.99
C ASP A 184 12.15 -14.35 9.70
N ASP A 185 12.20 -13.02 9.70
CA ASP A 185 11.84 -12.18 8.56
C ASP A 185 12.62 -10.86 8.53
N GLU A 186 13.80 -10.92 7.89
CA GLU A 186 14.69 -9.78 7.71
C GLU A 186 14.06 -8.64 6.89
N ARG A 187 13.21 -8.98 5.92
CA ARG A 187 12.53 -7.98 5.08
C ARG A 187 11.59 -7.14 5.93
N THR A 188 10.77 -7.79 6.75
CA THR A 188 9.86 -7.10 7.68
C THR A 188 10.67 -6.29 8.70
N ALA A 189 11.76 -6.82 9.25
CA ALA A 189 12.62 -6.07 10.17
C ALA A 189 13.20 -4.79 9.52
N ASN A 190 13.70 -4.85 8.29
CA ASN A 190 14.21 -3.68 7.58
C ASN A 190 13.12 -2.64 7.31
N GLN A 191 11.92 -3.06 6.88
CA GLN A 191 10.78 -2.16 6.72
C GLN A 191 10.35 -1.52 8.06
N ALA A 192 10.42 -2.26 9.18
CA ALA A 192 10.13 -1.71 10.50
C ALA A 192 11.14 -0.63 10.91
N ARG A 193 12.43 -0.81 10.58
CA ARG A 193 13.48 0.20 10.82
C ARG A 193 13.24 1.47 10.02
N GLU A 194 12.87 1.34 8.75
CA GLU A 194 12.47 2.47 7.90
C GLU A 194 11.25 3.22 8.43
N LEU A 195 10.26 2.51 8.96
CA LEU A 195 9.07 3.11 9.59
C LEU A 195 9.38 3.75 10.95
N LEU A 196 10.29 3.16 11.72
CA LEU A 196 10.74 3.67 13.01
C LEU A 196 11.60 4.94 12.86
N LEU A 197 12.38 5.05 11.79
CA LEU A 197 13.12 6.25 11.44
C LEU A 197 12.19 7.47 11.32
N ASP A 198 11.03 7.31 10.68
CA ASP A 198 10.01 8.35 10.57
C ASP A 198 9.36 8.67 11.93
N LEU A 199 9.13 7.66 12.77
CA LEU A 199 8.43 7.78 14.05
C LEU A 199 9.26 8.53 15.09
N ASP A 200 10.46 8.01 15.32
CA ASP A 200 11.32 8.35 16.45
C ASP A 200 12.77 8.22 15.98
N PRO A 201 13.26 9.21 15.22
CA PRO A 201 14.58 9.12 14.63
C PRO A 201 15.70 9.01 15.68
N GLN A 202 15.44 9.34 16.95
CA GLN A 202 16.41 9.18 18.04
C GLN A 202 16.53 7.72 18.51
N HIS A 203 15.48 6.92 18.36
CA HIS A 203 15.44 5.49 18.73
C HIS A 203 15.44 4.57 17.51
N ALA A 204 15.76 5.10 16.33
CA ALA A 204 15.80 4.34 15.11
C ALA A 204 17.00 3.37 15.09
N VAL A 205 16.74 2.10 14.78
CA VAL A 205 17.76 1.06 14.59
C VAL A 205 18.16 1.03 13.11
N PRO A 206 19.44 1.14 12.75
CA PRO A 206 19.87 1.18 11.35
C PRO A 206 19.53 -0.13 10.62
N PRO A 207 19.03 -0.05 9.37
CA PRO A 207 18.77 -1.23 8.56
C PRO A 207 20.07 -1.83 8.04
N ARG A 208 19.99 -3.11 7.65
CA ARG A 208 21.09 -3.77 6.94
C ARG A 208 21.22 -3.20 5.54
N THR A 209 20.10 -3.03 4.85
CA THR A 209 20.06 -2.44 3.51
C THR A 209 19.28 -1.14 3.47
N ILE A 210 19.73 -0.22 2.64
CA ILE A 210 19.01 1.03 2.33
C ILE A 210 18.71 1.09 0.84
N SER A 211 17.61 1.76 0.48
CA SER A 211 17.27 2.08 -0.91
C SER A 211 17.68 3.52 -1.20
N LEU A 212 18.42 3.72 -2.28
CA LEU A 212 18.83 5.03 -2.79
C LEU A 212 18.52 5.07 -4.29
N GLY A 213 17.57 5.92 -4.69
CA GLY A 213 17.03 5.95 -6.04
C GLY A 213 16.44 4.59 -6.41
N HIS A 214 16.93 4.03 -7.51
CA HIS A 214 16.48 2.73 -8.02
C HIS A 214 17.32 1.54 -7.51
N ARG A 215 18.25 1.75 -6.56
CA ARG A 215 19.22 0.74 -6.12
C ARG A 215 19.15 0.49 -4.62
N GLN A 216 19.41 -0.76 -4.23
CA GLN A 216 19.64 -1.14 -2.85
C GLN A 216 21.12 -1.34 -2.56
N PHE A 217 21.53 -0.97 -1.35
CA PHE A 217 22.88 -1.12 -0.84
C PHE A 217 22.84 -1.81 0.52
N ASP A 218 23.81 -2.67 0.81
CA ASP A 218 24.15 -2.97 2.21
C ASP A 218 24.80 -1.72 2.81
N LEU A 219 24.25 -1.23 3.91
CA LEU A 219 24.70 -0.01 4.56
C LEU A 219 26.16 -0.15 5.03
N ALA A 220 26.59 -1.36 5.40
CA ALA A 220 27.96 -1.62 5.84
C ALA A 220 28.99 -1.59 4.69
N GLU A 221 28.56 -1.78 3.44
CA GLU A 221 29.42 -1.74 2.26
C GLU A 221 29.71 -0.32 1.78
N ILE A 222 28.93 0.66 2.20
CA ILE A 222 29.12 2.07 1.82
C ILE A 222 30.25 2.67 2.64
N GLU A 223 31.24 3.24 1.96
CA GLU A 223 32.41 3.87 2.59
C GLU A 223 32.25 5.39 2.67
N PHE A 224 31.73 6.00 1.61
CA PHE A 224 31.63 7.44 1.45
C PHE A 224 30.54 7.76 0.43
N ALA A 225 29.92 8.94 0.53
CA ALA A 225 29.05 9.45 -0.51
C ALA A 225 29.19 10.96 -0.62
N GLU A 226 28.98 11.53 -1.82
CA GLU A 226 28.99 12.98 -2.02
C GLU A 226 28.01 13.39 -3.11
N TRP A 227 27.53 14.64 -3.06
CA TRP A 227 26.72 15.19 -4.15
C TRP A 227 27.60 15.52 -5.35
N ALA A 228 27.38 14.81 -6.47
CA ALA A 228 28.19 14.88 -7.69
C ALA A 228 28.34 16.31 -8.26
N THR A 229 27.34 17.17 -8.04
CA THR A 229 27.31 18.56 -8.52
C THR A 229 27.23 19.59 -7.39
N GLY A 230 27.59 19.19 -6.17
CA GLY A 230 27.36 19.98 -4.95
C GLY A 230 25.94 19.84 -4.40
N ARG A 231 25.76 20.15 -3.11
CA ARG A 231 24.50 19.90 -2.38
C ARG A 231 23.33 20.62 -3.05
N PRO A 232 22.27 19.91 -3.49
CA PRO A 232 21.16 20.52 -4.18
C PRO A 232 20.36 21.44 -3.25
N GLY A 233 20.02 22.62 -3.74
CA GLY A 233 19.21 23.60 -2.99
C GLY A 233 17.73 23.23 -2.86
N TYR A 234 17.22 22.33 -3.72
CA TYR A 234 15.78 22.03 -3.85
C TYR A 234 15.41 20.56 -3.60
N GLY A 235 16.26 19.80 -2.92
CA GLY A 235 15.87 18.48 -2.41
C GLY A 235 15.99 17.31 -3.38
N SER A 236 16.52 17.46 -4.59
CA SER A 236 16.83 16.31 -5.45
C SER A 236 18.15 16.55 -6.20
N GLY A 237 18.93 15.50 -6.47
CA GLY A 237 20.21 15.63 -7.16
C GLY A 237 20.90 14.29 -7.42
N TYR A 238 22.09 14.35 -8.01
CA TYR A 238 22.93 13.16 -8.20
C TYR A 238 23.86 12.96 -7.01
N LEU A 239 23.75 11.80 -6.36
CA LEU A 239 24.60 11.36 -5.27
C LEU A 239 25.56 10.29 -5.81
N ASP A 240 26.85 10.52 -5.66
CA ASP A 240 27.88 9.52 -5.88
C ASP A 240 28.06 8.72 -4.59
N VAL A 241 27.84 7.41 -4.66
CA VAL A 241 28.02 6.47 -3.56
C VAL A 241 29.23 5.59 -3.84
N TYR A 242 30.20 5.61 -2.93
CA TYR A 242 31.44 4.84 -3.00
C TYR A 242 31.36 3.66 -2.04
N THR A 243 31.65 2.48 -2.56
CA THR A 243 31.59 1.22 -1.82
C THR A 243 32.99 0.70 -1.53
N ARG A 244 33.13 -0.08 -0.45
CA ARG A 244 34.41 -0.60 0.07
C ARG A 244 35.18 -1.48 -0.92
N ASP A 245 34.52 -2.00 -1.96
CA ASP A 245 35.15 -2.77 -3.03
C ASP A 245 35.73 -1.88 -4.17
N GLY A 246 35.60 -0.56 -4.03
CA GLY A 246 36.12 0.44 -4.96
C GLY A 246 35.14 0.84 -6.07
N GLN A 247 33.86 0.44 -6.02
CA GLN A 247 32.87 0.89 -7.01
C GLN A 247 32.28 2.26 -6.67
N GLN A 248 32.03 3.06 -7.71
CA GLN A 248 31.25 4.30 -7.65
C GLN A 248 29.88 4.09 -8.30
N HIS A 249 28.84 4.59 -7.65
CA HIS A 249 27.46 4.58 -8.15
C HIS A 249 26.86 5.98 -8.11
N THR A 250 26.62 6.56 -9.28
CA THR A 250 25.90 7.83 -9.40
C THR A 250 24.41 7.58 -9.50
N LEU A 251 23.66 8.08 -8.53
CA LEU A 251 22.22 7.86 -8.40
C LEU A 251 21.47 9.17 -8.32
N PHE A 252 20.34 9.27 -9.02
CA PHE A 252 19.42 10.38 -8.79
C PHE A 252 18.62 10.09 -7.52
N ILE A 253 18.72 10.99 -6.55
CA ILE A 253 18.01 10.93 -5.27
C ILE A 253 17.00 12.07 -5.25
N ASP A 254 15.74 11.73 -5.05
CA ASP A 254 14.66 12.69 -4.81
C ASP A 254 14.29 12.70 -3.33
N LEU A 255 14.78 13.67 -2.54
CA LEU A 255 14.42 13.79 -1.12
C LEU A 255 12.96 14.19 -0.90
N GLY A 256 12.21 14.52 -1.97
CA GLY A 256 10.75 14.59 -1.97
C GLY A 256 10.07 13.22 -2.03
N ASP A 257 10.74 12.22 -2.61
CA ASP A 257 10.32 10.83 -2.48
C ASP A 257 10.68 10.29 -1.10
N ARG A 258 9.73 9.59 -0.49
CA ARG A 258 9.88 9.09 0.87
C ARG A 258 11.00 8.07 0.99
N TYR A 259 11.13 7.16 0.04
CA TYR A 259 12.08 6.05 0.13
C TYR A 259 13.50 6.58 -0.03
N ASP A 260 13.70 7.48 -0.99
CA ASP A 260 14.96 8.19 -1.19
C ASP A 260 15.35 9.05 0.03
N SER A 261 14.39 9.78 0.58
CA SER A 261 14.61 10.59 1.80
C SER A 261 15.02 9.73 3.00
N GLN A 262 14.35 8.59 3.21
CA GLN A 262 14.67 7.66 4.29
C GLN A 262 16.04 7.00 4.12
N GLY A 263 16.34 6.50 2.91
CA GLY A 263 17.64 5.90 2.60
C GLY A 263 18.77 6.90 2.77
N PHE A 264 18.58 8.14 2.30
CA PHE A 264 19.54 9.22 2.48
C PHE A 264 19.72 9.59 3.96
N GLU A 265 18.66 9.64 4.76
CA GLU A 265 18.76 9.91 6.19
C GLU A 265 19.51 8.82 6.95
N TRP A 266 19.33 7.55 6.57
CA TRP A 266 20.12 6.46 7.12
C TRP A 266 21.60 6.58 6.74
N LEU A 267 21.88 6.84 5.46
CA LEU A 267 23.22 7.06 4.95
C LEU A 267 23.93 8.20 5.70
N ARG A 268 23.25 9.34 5.84
CA ARG A 268 23.76 10.53 6.53
C ARG A 268 24.13 10.28 7.98
N ARG A 269 23.35 9.45 8.67
CA ARG A 269 23.63 9.06 10.06
C ARG A 269 24.76 8.05 10.16
N HIS A 270 24.87 7.16 9.17
CA HIS A 270 25.90 6.12 9.12
C HIS A 270 27.29 6.70 8.85
N LEU A 271 27.40 7.56 7.83
CA LEU A 271 28.65 8.18 7.41
C LEU A 271 29.04 9.38 8.29
N GLY A 272 28.06 10.06 8.88
CA GLY A 272 28.31 11.31 9.61
C GLY A 272 28.58 12.48 8.66
N PRO A 273 28.73 13.70 9.20
CA PRO A 273 28.75 14.94 8.41
C PRO A 273 30.02 15.15 7.57
N ASP A 274 31.12 14.47 7.88
CA ASP A 274 32.40 14.63 7.17
C ASP A 274 32.55 13.65 5.99
N GLN A 275 31.66 12.67 5.89
CA GLN A 275 31.68 11.61 4.88
C GLN A 275 30.42 11.63 3.98
N LEU A 276 29.65 12.72 4.00
CA LEU A 276 28.45 12.98 3.17
C LEU A 276 28.41 14.42 2.61
#